data_AF-A0A6C1AZ69-F1
#
_entry.id   AF-A0A6C1AZ69-F1
#
_cell.length_a   1.000
_cell.length_b   1.000
_cell.length_c   1.000
_cell.angle_alpha   90.00
_cell.angle_beta   90.00
_cell.angle_gamma   90.00
#
_symmetry.space_group_name_H-M   'P 1'
#
loop_
_entity.id
_entity.type
_entity.pdbx_description
1 polymer ?
#
loop_
_entity_poly.entity_id
_entity_poly.type
_entity_poly.pdbx_seq_one_letter_code
_entity_poly.pdbx_strand_id
1 'polypeptide(L)'
;MRMRPWMASVGLALLATSAHALEKDFGDVGAAPGGTYFAEGFIEHTPGAFTDFLMFSLSSPAYDMWYGLGTISDQPKVDGSNIDGLTAALYIDNGVAGESADDSFYALIGSGDYVTGGGPLAEGAYYFKVQGTATGPSPSSYAYTATVAAVPEPQSYAMLLAGLGLMGLIVKRRSS
;
A
#
# COMPACT_ATOMS: atom_id res chain seq x y z
N MET A 1 39.32 59.43 -18.72
CA MET A 1 39.35 57.99 -18.40
C MET A 1 38.29 57.75 -17.32
N ARG A 2 37.15 57.13 -17.67
CA ARG A 2 36.01 56.91 -16.76
C ARG A 2 35.76 55.40 -16.67
N MET A 3 36.06 54.80 -15.51
CA MET A 3 35.80 53.39 -15.23
C MET A 3 34.41 53.26 -14.60
N ARG A 4 33.57 52.39 -15.17
CA ARG A 4 32.22 52.09 -14.67
C ARG A 4 32.32 50.89 -13.71
N PRO A 5 31.76 50.93 -12.48
CA PRO A 5 31.75 49.78 -11.60
C PRO A 5 30.65 48.78 -12.00
N TRP A 6 31.00 47.51 -12.08
CA TRP A 6 30.09 46.40 -12.30
C TRP A 6 29.57 45.94 -10.94
N MET A 7 28.24 45.91 -10.75
CA MET A 7 27.60 45.34 -9.58
C MET A 7 27.34 43.85 -9.85
N ALA A 8 27.98 42.97 -9.09
CA ALA A 8 27.71 41.54 -9.09
C ALA A 8 26.54 41.24 -8.14
N SER A 9 25.46 40.67 -8.66
CA SER A 9 24.31 40.19 -7.88
C SER A 9 24.61 38.81 -7.30
N VAL A 10 24.58 38.69 -5.97
CA VAL A 10 24.63 37.40 -5.27
C VAL A 10 23.24 36.78 -5.30
N GLY A 11 23.07 35.73 -6.11
CA GLY A 11 21.85 34.93 -6.16
C GLY A 11 21.78 33.97 -4.96
N LEU A 12 20.77 34.14 -4.11
CA LEU A 12 20.45 33.22 -3.03
C LEU A 12 19.80 31.96 -3.65
N ALA A 13 20.58 30.89 -3.79
CA ALA A 13 20.03 29.58 -4.15
C ALA A 13 19.38 28.96 -2.91
N LEU A 14 18.05 29.03 -2.83
CA LEU A 14 17.26 28.20 -1.92
C LEU A 14 17.47 26.73 -2.34
N LEU A 15 18.29 26.01 -1.58
CA LEU A 15 18.37 24.55 -1.66
C LEU A 15 17.04 24.01 -1.12
N ALA A 16 16.12 23.68 -2.02
CA ALA A 16 14.99 22.83 -1.69
C ALA A 16 15.55 21.44 -1.39
N THR A 17 15.65 21.08 -0.11
CA THR A 17 15.86 19.70 0.30
C THR A 17 14.59 18.95 -0.06
N SER A 18 14.59 18.22 -1.18
CA SER A 18 13.53 17.29 -1.52
C SER A 18 13.40 16.29 -0.37
N ALA A 19 12.21 16.19 0.22
CA ALA A 19 11.87 15.09 1.11
C ALA A 19 12.19 13.78 0.38
N HIS A 20 12.99 12.91 1.00
CA HIS A 20 13.32 11.62 0.41
C HIS A 20 12.05 10.76 0.44
N ALA A 21 11.46 10.55 -0.73
CA ALA A 21 10.38 9.59 -0.91
C ALA A 21 11.00 8.23 -1.23
N LEU A 22 10.68 7.20 -0.46
CA LEU A 22 10.98 5.83 -0.88
C LEU A 22 9.94 5.40 -1.91
N GLU A 23 10.42 4.91 -3.05
CA GLU A 23 9.59 4.22 -4.05
C GLU A 23 9.99 2.75 -4.07
N LYS A 24 9.05 1.87 -3.74
CA LYS A 24 9.27 0.42 -3.71
C LYS A 24 8.22 -0.31 -4.52
N ASP A 25 8.66 -1.05 -5.54
CA ASP A 25 7.81 -1.90 -6.35
C ASP A 25 7.92 -3.37 -5.91
N PHE A 26 6.79 -4.00 -5.60
CA PHE A 26 6.67 -5.42 -5.32
C PHE A 26 6.36 -6.27 -6.57
N GLY A 27 6.08 -5.63 -7.71
CA GLY A 27 5.68 -6.29 -8.94
C GLY A 27 4.28 -6.88 -8.87
N ASP A 28 4.01 -7.88 -9.70
CA ASP A 28 2.74 -8.62 -9.68
C ASP A 28 2.69 -9.53 -8.45
N VAL A 29 1.82 -9.18 -7.49
CA VAL A 29 1.60 -9.93 -6.24
C VAL A 29 0.42 -10.90 -6.36
N GLY A 30 0.18 -11.38 -7.58
CA GLY A 30 -0.90 -12.25 -8.05
C GLY A 30 -1.66 -13.06 -6.98
N ALA A 31 -2.97 -13.19 -7.15
CA ALA A 31 -3.82 -13.85 -6.17
C ALA A 31 -3.67 -15.39 -6.25
N ALA A 32 -3.02 -16.01 -5.26
CA ALA A 32 -2.91 -17.47 -5.16
C ALA A 32 -3.96 -18.06 -4.22
N PRO A 33 -4.39 -19.33 -4.41
CA PRO A 33 -5.14 -20.07 -3.40
C PRO A 33 -4.33 -20.16 -2.10
N GLY A 34 -4.82 -19.52 -1.03
CA GLY A 34 -4.12 -19.43 0.27
C GLY A 34 -3.41 -18.10 0.54
N GLY A 35 -3.45 -17.15 -0.40
CA GLY A 35 -2.90 -15.81 -0.23
C GLY A 35 -1.42 -15.70 -0.65
N THR A 36 -1.10 -14.64 -1.36
CA THR A 36 0.27 -14.20 -1.65
C THR A 36 0.65 -13.13 -0.65
N TYR A 37 1.70 -13.38 0.12
CA TYR A 37 2.21 -12.48 1.15
C TYR A 37 3.38 -11.66 0.59
N PHE A 38 3.36 -10.35 0.83
CA PHE A 38 4.46 -9.44 0.49
C PHE A 38 4.60 -8.38 1.59
N ALA A 39 5.83 -8.09 1.98
CA ALA A 39 6.12 -7.27 3.14
C ALA A 39 7.46 -6.56 3.00
N GLU A 40 7.61 -5.47 3.76
CA GLU A 40 8.88 -4.81 4.03
C GLU A 40 9.05 -4.70 5.54
N GLY A 41 10.19 -5.19 6.04
CA GLY A 41 10.43 -5.36 7.47
C GLY A 41 10.44 -4.04 8.22
N PHE A 42 11.43 -3.19 7.93
CA PHE A 42 11.55 -1.87 8.54
C PHE A 42 12.03 -0.87 7.49
N ILE A 43 11.19 0.13 7.23
CA ILE A 43 11.52 1.28 6.39
C ILE A 43 11.92 2.40 7.35
N GLU A 44 13.19 2.81 7.31
CA GLU A 44 13.73 3.84 8.19
C GLU A 44 13.71 5.22 7.56
N HIS A 45 13.38 6.22 8.37
CA HIS A 45 13.39 7.64 8.02
C HIS A 45 14.21 8.44 9.01
N THR A 46 15.07 9.31 8.50
CA THR A 46 15.71 10.33 9.34
C THR A 46 14.67 11.33 9.82
N PRO A 47 14.91 12.04 10.95
CA PRO A 47 13.96 13.01 11.47
C PRO A 47 13.53 14.04 10.41
N GLY A 48 12.22 14.13 10.15
CA GLY A 48 11.65 14.90 9.07
C GLY A 48 10.35 14.32 8.54
N ALA A 49 9.64 15.10 7.71
CA ALA A 49 8.47 14.62 7.01
C ALA A 49 8.89 13.71 5.84
N PHE A 50 8.16 12.62 5.65
CA PHE A 50 8.38 11.68 4.55
C PHE A 50 7.08 11.35 3.83
N THR A 51 7.21 10.80 2.63
CA THR A 51 6.10 10.29 1.83
C THR A 51 6.65 9.16 0.97
N ASP A 52 6.16 7.94 1.20
CA ASP A 52 6.63 6.76 0.51
C ASP A 52 5.53 6.14 -0.34
N PHE A 53 5.96 5.45 -1.39
CA PHE A 53 5.12 4.75 -2.35
C PHE A 53 5.50 3.27 -2.35
N LEU A 54 4.52 2.43 -2.03
CA LEU A 54 4.63 0.99 -2.01
C LEU A 54 3.74 0.43 -3.12
N MET A 55 4.32 0.22 -4.30
CA MET A 55 3.63 -0.14 -5.54
C MET A 55 3.52 -1.66 -5.69
N PHE A 56 2.41 -2.12 -6.23
CA PHE A 56 2.18 -3.52 -6.59
C PHE A 56 1.17 -3.60 -7.74
N SER A 57 1.15 -4.72 -8.45
CA SER A 57 0.13 -5.01 -9.45
C SER A 57 -0.55 -6.34 -9.18
N LEU A 58 -1.74 -6.48 -9.75
CA LEU A 58 -2.55 -7.69 -9.69
C LEU A 58 -2.88 -8.11 -11.12
N SER A 59 -2.40 -9.28 -11.54
CA SER A 59 -2.79 -9.93 -12.79
C SER A 59 -4.15 -10.65 -12.73
N SER A 60 -4.79 -10.66 -11.55
CA SER A 60 -6.15 -11.17 -11.36
C SER A 60 -6.82 -10.49 -10.17
N PRO A 61 -8.16 -10.39 -10.15
CA PRO A 61 -8.86 -9.77 -9.04
C PRO A 61 -8.60 -10.49 -7.70
N ALA A 62 -8.37 -9.70 -6.66
CA ALA A 62 -8.18 -10.17 -5.31
C ALA A 62 -9.40 -9.82 -4.46
N TYR A 63 -9.87 -10.76 -3.65
CA TYR A 63 -10.95 -10.48 -2.71
C TYR A 63 -10.52 -10.95 -1.34
N ASP A 64 -9.71 -10.13 -0.72
CA ASP A 64 -9.35 -10.35 0.67
C ASP A 64 -10.48 -9.84 1.56
N MET A 65 -11.05 -10.73 2.37
CA MET A 65 -12.28 -10.48 3.13
C MET A 65 -12.02 -10.11 4.60
N TRP A 66 -10.76 -10.12 5.03
CA TRP A 66 -10.48 -10.02 6.45
C TRP A 66 -9.06 -9.52 6.70
N TYR A 67 -8.87 -8.20 6.67
CA TYR A 67 -7.65 -7.52 7.13
C TYR A 67 -6.34 -8.09 6.57
N GLY A 68 -5.84 -7.52 5.48
CA GLY A 68 -4.65 -8.10 4.86
C GLY A 68 -4.08 -7.34 3.68
N LEU A 69 -4.83 -6.49 2.99
CA LEU A 69 -4.24 -5.72 1.88
C LEU A 69 -3.10 -4.79 2.29
N GLY A 70 -3.10 -4.30 3.53
CA GLY A 70 -2.00 -3.48 4.03
C GLY A 70 -2.11 -3.25 5.53
N THR A 71 -1.11 -3.72 6.26
CA THR A 71 -0.84 -3.35 7.64
C THR A 71 0.43 -2.53 7.67
N ILE A 72 0.34 -1.32 8.20
CA ILE A 72 1.45 -0.40 8.39
C ILE A 72 1.50 -0.06 9.88
N SER A 73 2.65 -0.29 10.50
CA SER A 73 2.83 -0.08 11.93
C SER A 73 4.07 0.74 12.20
N ASP A 74 3.92 1.86 12.89
CA ASP A 74 5.04 2.57 13.52
C ASP A 74 5.77 1.63 14.49
N GLN A 75 7.07 1.83 14.61
CA GLN A 75 7.96 1.09 15.49
C GLN A 75 8.69 2.07 16.41
N PRO A 76 8.01 2.57 17.46
CA PRO A 76 8.59 3.53 18.39
C PRO A 76 9.83 2.92 19.06
N LYS A 77 10.91 3.70 19.09
CA LYS A 77 12.19 3.29 19.68
C LYS A 77 12.26 3.70 21.15
N VAL A 78 13.02 2.94 21.94
CA VAL A 78 13.21 3.18 23.39
C VAL A 78 13.86 4.54 23.68
N ASP A 79 14.57 5.12 22.71
CA ASP A 79 15.18 6.44 22.80
C ASP A 79 14.21 7.61 22.53
N GLY A 80 12.93 7.29 22.30
CA GLY A 80 11.88 8.27 22.01
C GLY A 80 11.76 8.64 20.54
N SER A 81 12.46 7.95 19.62
CA SER A 81 12.25 8.13 18.19
C SER A 81 10.92 7.50 17.75
N ASN A 82 10.10 8.24 17.02
CA ASN A 82 8.71 7.90 16.68
C ASN A 82 8.34 8.36 15.26
N ILE A 83 7.22 7.89 14.71
CA ILE A 83 6.58 8.50 13.54
C ILE A 83 5.26 9.14 13.95
N ASP A 84 5.24 10.47 13.96
CA ASP A 84 4.05 11.23 14.27
C ASP A 84 3.15 11.36 13.04
N GLY A 85 1.84 11.15 13.25
CA GLY A 85 0.83 11.33 12.21
C GLY A 85 0.96 10.34 11.05
N LEU A 86 1.35 9.10 11.34
CA LEU A 86 1.40 8.04 10.34
C LEU A 86 0.02 7.86 9.67
N THR A 87 0.01 7.93 8.35
CA THR A 87 -1.19 7.74 7.52
C THR A 87 -0.87 6.82 6.36
N ALA A 88 -1.86 6.01 5.97
CA ALA A 88 -1.78 5.18 4.80
C ALA A 88 -3.05 5.27 3.98
N ALA A 89 -2.88 5.49 2.69
CA ALA A 89 -3.96 5.51 1.72
C ALA A 89 -3.58 4.69 0.49
N LEU A 90 -4.56 4.00 -0.08
CA LEU A 90 -4.43 3.20 -1.28
C LEU A 90 -4.96 3.99 -2.47
N TYR A 91 -4.20 3.93 -3.56
CA TYR A 91 -4.50 4.57 -4.83
C TYR A 91 -4.45 3.53 -5.95
N ILE A 92 -5.25 3.75 -6.98
CA ILE A 92 -5.11 3.08 -8.28
C ILE A 92 -4.03 3.85 -9.05
N ASP A 93 -3.01 3.12 -9.50
CA ASP A 93 -1.96 3.64 -10.39
C ASP A 93 -2.45 3.54 -11.83
N ASN A 94 -2.62 4.69 -12.48
CA ASN A 94 -3.03 4.76 -13.88
C ASN A 94 -1.86 5.10 -14.82
N GLY A 95 -0.61 5.05 -14.33
CA GLY A 95 0.54 5.54 -15.09
C GLY A 95 1.93 5.11 -14.57
N VAL A 96 2.77 6.11 -14.29
CA VAL A 96 4.18 5.93 -13.92
C VAL A 96 4.27 5.75 -12.40
N ALA A 97 5.21 4.94 -11.93
CA ALA A 97 5.53 4.78 -10.50
C ALA A 97 5.58 6.13 -9.74
N GLY A 98 4.92 6.19 -8.58
CA GLY A 98 4.82 7.38 -7.72
C GLY A 98 3.42 8.02 -7.76
N GLU A 99 3.30 9.28 -7.35
CA GLU A 99 2.05 10.03 -7.55
C GLU A 99 2.01 10.67 -8.94
N SER A 100 1.00 10.31 -9.72
CA SER A 100 0.63 10.94 -10.97
C SER A 100 -0.67 11.74 -10.83
N ALA A 101 -0.84 12.75 -11.69
CA ALA A 101 -2.10 13.50 -11.78
C ALA A 101 -3.28 12.64 -12.31
N ASP A 102 -2.95 11.51 -12.94
CA ASP A 102 -3.93 10.56 -13.49
C ASP A 102 -4.36 9.51 -12.46
N ASP A 103 -3.70 9.44 -11.29
CA ASP A 103 -3.99 8.43 -10.28
C ASP A 103 -5.25 8.74 -9.50
N SER A 104 -5.92 7.68 -9.05
CA SER A 104 -7.22 7.78 -8.39
C SER A 104 -7.15 7.28 -6.96
N PHE A 105 -7.59 8.11 -6.01
CA PHE A 105 -7.77 7.69 -4.63
C PHE A 105 -8.75 6.51 -4.58
N TYR A 106 -8.32 5.40 -4.00
CA TYR A 106 -9.14 4.21 -3.85
C TYR A 106 -9.77 4.15 -2.46
N ALA A 107 -8.93 4.16 -1.42
CA ALA A 107 -9.38 4.05 -0.04
C ALA A 107 -8.38 4.64 0.95
N LEU A 108 -8.91 5.19 2.05
CA LEU A 108 -8.10 5.46 3.23
C LEU A 108 -7.96 4.13 3.98
N ILE A 109 -6.72 3.70 4.21
CA ILE A 109 -6.44 2.50 5.02
C ILE A 109 -6.52 2.88 6.49
N GLY A 110 -5.98 4.04 6.87
CA GLY A 110 -6.16 4.62 8.19
C GLY A 110 -5.06 5.60 8.61
N SER A 111 -5.11 5.97 9.88
CA SER A 111 -4.16 6.88 10.52
C SER A 111 -3.89 6.46 11.97
N GLY A 112 -2.67 6.64 12.44
CA GLY A 112 -2.20 6.28 13.79
C GLY A 112 -1.03 5.29 13.74
N ASP A 113 -0.58 4.86 14.92
CA ASP A 113 0.62 4.02 15.07
C ASP A 113 0.45 2.62 14.46
N TYR A 114 -0.79 2.17 14.30
CA TYR A 114 -1.14 0.90 13.66
C TYR A 114 -2.33 1.11 12.73
N VAL A 115 -2.08 0.92 11.43
CA VAL A 115 -3.06 1.10 10.38
C VAL A 115 -3.23 -0.23 9.66
N THR A 116 -4.47 -0.71 9.55
CA THR A 116 -4.79 -1.95 8.84
C THR A 116 -6.04 -1.76 7.99
N GLY A 117 -6.00 -2.27 6.77
CA GLY A 117 -7.13 -2.21 5.85
C GLY A 117 -7.23 -3.45 4.96
N GLY A 118 -8.36 -3.55 4.30
CA GLY A 118 -8.70 -4.65 3.42
C GLY A 118 -9.88 -4.28 2.53
N GLY A 119 -10.06 -5.05 1.47
CA GLY A 119 -11.11 -4.81 0.49
C GLY A 119 -10.91 -5.66 -0.76
N PRO A 120 -11.93 -5.75 -1.63
CA PRO A 120 -11.77 -6.37 -2.92
C PRO A 120 -11.01 -5.46 -3.87
N LEU A 121 -9.94 -5.93 -4.49
CA LEU A 121 -9.21 -5.23 -5.53
C LEU A 121 -9.48 -5.88 -6.88
N ALA A 122 -9.75 -5.07 -7.89
CA ALA A 122 -9.79 -5.55 -9.26
C ALA A 122 -8.35 -5.81 -9.77
N GLU A 123 -8.25 -6.48 -10.91
CA GLU A 123 -7.00 -6.52 -11.68
C GLU A 123 -6.54 -5.08 -11.99
N GLY A 124 -5.24 -4.81 -11.84
CA GLY A 124 -4.69 -3.47 -12.05
C GLY A 124 -3.43 -3.18 -11.24
N ALA A 125 -2.92 -1.96 -11.38
CA ALA A 125 -1.79 -1.44 -10.63
C ALA A 125 -2.27 -0.53 -9.48
N TYR A 126 -1.58 -0.61 -8.35
CA TYR A 126 -1.95 0.07 -7.11
C TYR A 126 -0.69 0.51 -6.37
N TYR A 127 -0.83 1.52 -5.53
CA TYR A 127 0.20 1.86 -4.56
C TYR A 127 -0.39 2.31 -3.23
N PHE A 128 0.31 1.96 -2.14
CA PHE A 128 0.09 2.62 -0.86
C PHE A 128 0.94 3.87 -0.79
N LYS A 129 0.28 5.01 -0.55
CA LYS A 129 0.94 6.23 -0.10
C LYS A 129 1.02 6.21 1.42
N VAL A 130 2.23 6.15 1.95
CA VAL A 130 2.51 6.16 3.38
C VAL A 130 3.15 7.49 3.75
N GLN A 131 2.59 8.21 4.71
CA GLN A 131 3.09 9.53 5.09
C GLN A 131 3.16 9.65 6.60
N GLY A 132 4.13 10.42 7.07
CA GLY A 132 4.31 10.72 8.49
C GLY A 132 5.45 11.69 8.71
N THR A 133 5.68 12.02 9.97
CA THR A 133 6.84 12.81 10.39
C THR A 133 7.68 11.99 11.35
N ALA A 134 8.86 11.55 10.91
CA ALA A 134 9.83 10.92 11.79
C ALA A 134 10.36 11.95 12.80
N THR A 135 10.31 11.64 14.09
CA THR A 135 10.76 12.50 15.18
C THR A 135 11.71 11.74 16.10
N GLY A 136 12.58 12.48 16.82
CA GLY A 136 13.49 11.92 17.82
C GLY A 136 14.97 11.94 17.43
N PRO A 137 15.83 11.38 18.29
CA PRO A 137 17.29 11.46 18.15
C PRO A 137 17.89 10.47 17.14
N SER A 138 17.16 9.40 16.79
CA SER A 138 17.58 8.37 15.84
C SER A 138 16.60 8.29 14.67
N PRO A 139 16.94 7.60 13.56
CA PRO A 139 15.96 7.31 12.51
C PRO A 139 14.77 6.53 13.09
N SER A 140 13.55 6.92 12.72
CA SER A 140 12.33 6.19 13.08
C SER A 140 11.95 5.23 11.97
N SER A 141 11.12 4.23 12.24
CA SER A 141 10.73 3.27 11.20
C SER A 141 9.30 2.81 11.31
N TYR A 142 8.74 2.42 10.17
CA TYR A 142 7.50 1.67 10.11
C TYR A 142 7.73 0.32 9.43
N ALA A 143 6.87 -0.64 9.76
CA ALA A 143 6.81 -1.95 9.12
C ALA A 143 5.60 -2.02 8.19
N TYR A 144 5.72 -2.73 7.07
CA TYR A 144 4.64 -2.94 6.11
C TYR A 144 4.44 -4.44 5.83
N THR A 145 3.20 -4.91 5.86
CA THR A 145 2.85 -6.26 5.42
C THR A 145 1.50 -6.26 4.72
N ALA A 146 1.41 -7.03 3.64
CA ALA A 146 0.22 -7.20 2.84
C ALA A 146 0.05 -8.65 2.38
N THR A 147 -1.20 -9.04 2.17
CA THR A 147 -1.65 -10.35 1.75
C THR A 147 -2.78 -10.17 0.74
N VAL A 148 -2.70 -10.89 -0.37
CA VAL A 148 -3.68 -10.84 -1.45
C VAL A 148 -4.11 -12.27 -1.76
N ALA A 149 -5.39 -12.58 -1.62
CA ALA A 149 -5.92 -13.92 -1.84
C ALA A 149 -6.94 -13.97 -2.99
N ALA A 150 -6.89 -15.06 -3.76
CA ALA A 150 -7.89 -15.34 -4.78
C ALA A 150 -9.18 -15.86 -4.13
N VAL A 151 -10.32 -15.53 -4.74
CA VAL A 151 -11.60 -16.14 -4.38
C VAL A 151 -11.59 -17.62 -4.77
N PRO A 152 -11.99 -18.53 -3.88
CA PRO A 152 -12.26 -19.92 -4.25
C PRO A 152 -13.24 -19.94 -5.43
N GLU A 153 -12.79 -20.51 -6.56
CA GLU A 153 -13.42 -20.29 -7.85
C GLU A 153 -14.94 -20.55 -7.86
N PRO A 154 -15.72 -19.86 -8.71
CA PRO A 154 -17.16 -20.10 -8.91
C PRO A 154 -17.50 -21.57 -9.12
N GLN A 155 -16.57 -22.34 -9.68
CA GLN A 155 -16.70 -23.79 -9.89
C GLN A 155 -16.85 -24.56 -8.58
N SER A 156 -16.23 -24.14 -7.48
CA SER A 156 -16.43 -24.76 -6.17
C SER A 156 -17.86 -24.56 -5.68
N TYR A 157 -18.45 -23.38 -5.91
CA TYR A 157 -19.87 -23.14 -5.65
C TYR A 157 -20.77 -23.88 -6.62
N ALA A 158 -20.39 -23.98 -7.90
CA ALA A 158 -21.12 -24.78 -8.88
C ALA A 158 -21.09 -26.27 -8.54
N MET A 159 -19.98 -26.78 -8.01
CA MET A 159 -19.82 -28.16 -7.54
C MET A 159 -20.56 -28.41 -6.23
N LEU A 160 -20.58 -27.43 -5.32
CA LEU A 160 -21.42 -27.46 -4.13
C LEU A 160 -22.90 -27.50 -4.51
N LEU A 161 -23.33 -26.63 -5.44
CA LEU A 161 -24.69 -26.58 -5.97
C LEU A 161 -25.03 -27.82 -6.78
N ALA A 162 -24.10 -28.38 -7.55
CA ALA A 162 -24.27 -29.64 -8.24
C ALA A 162 -24.42 -30.80 -7.25
N GLY A 163 -23.64 -30.82 -6.17
CA GLY A 163 -23.77 -31.76 -5.07
C GLY A 163 -25.13 -31.66 -4.36
N LEU A 164 -25.56 -30.43 -4.04
CA LEU A 164 -26.88 -30.15 -3.47
C LEU A 164 -28.02 -30.53 -4.43
N GLY A 165 -27.87 -30.24 -5.72
CA GLY A 165 -28.81 -30.63 -6.76
C GLY A 165 -28.95 -32.15 -6.86
N LEU A 166 -27.84 -32.88 -6.82
CA LEU A 166 -27.83 -34.35 -6.82
C LEU A 166 -28.52 -34.91 -5.56
N MET A 167 -28.22 -34.37 -4.38
CA MET A 167 -28.89 -34.78 -3.13
C MET A 167 -30.40 -34.51 -3.17
N GLY A 168 -30.82 -33.35 -3.68
CA GLY A 168 -32.24 -33.02 -3.88
C GLY A 168 -32.96 -34.00 -4.81
N LEU A 169 -32.30 -34.41 -5.90
CA LEU A 169 -32.84 -35.43 -6.82
C LEU A 169 -32.98 -36.81 -6.16
N ILE A 170 -32.01 -37.21 -5.31
CA ILE A 170 -32.07 -38.48 -4.57
C ILE A 170 -33.23 -38.49 -3.57
N VAL A 171 -33.42 -37.40 -2.82
CA VAL A 171 -34.54 -37.27 -1.86
C VAL A 171 -35.89 -37.35 -2.57
N LYS A 172 -36.05 -36.68 -3.71
CA LYS A 172 -37.27 -36.75 -4.53
C LYS A 172 -37.62 -38.19 -4.93
N ARG A 173 -36.62 -39.01 -5.29
CA ARG A 173 -36.81 -40.41 -5.69
C ARG A 173 -37.21 -41.34 -4.54
N ARG A 174 -36.95 -40.97 -3.28
CA ARG A 174 -37.30 -41.77 -2.10
C ARG A 174 -38.67 -41.41 -1.51
N SER A 175 -39.20 -40.26 -1.89
CA SER A 175 -40.52 -39.77 -1.45
C SER A 175 -41.65 -40.10 -2.44
N SER A 176 -41.31 -40.64 -3.62
CA SER A 176 -42.25 -41.32 -4.53
C SER A 176 -42.19 -42.82 -4.27
#